data_AF-A0A1W9XGZ8-F1
#
_entry.id   AF-A0A1W9XGZ8-F1
#
_cell.length_a   1.000
_cell.length_b   1.000
_cell.length_c   1.000
_cell.angle_alpha   90.00
_cell.angle_beta   90.00
_cell.angle_gamma   90.00
#
_symmetry.space_group_name_H-M   'P 1'
#
loop_
_entity.id
_entity.type
_entity.pdbx_description
1 polymer ?
#
loop_
_entity_poly.entity_id
_entity_poly.type
_entity_poly.pdbx_seq_one_letter_code
_entity_poly.pdbx_strand_id
1 'polypeptide(L)' 'MPAKLGLGNEDGKAAGYAKSPTFDTVTLAVFIPVEDEAVLSTLSVTEVIDGVRVVMVAIRW' A
#
# COMPACT_ATOMS: atom_id res chain seq x y z
N MET A 1 3.04 17.51 10.54
CA MET A 1 4.04 16.74 9.76
C MET A 1 3.53 15.30 9.71
N PRO A 2 3.21 14.69 8.56
CA PRO A 2 2.71 13.33 8.60
C PRO A 2 3.87 12.37 8.87
N ALA A 3 3.65 11.44 9.78
CA ALA A 3 4.62 10.44 10.21
C ALA A 3 5.01 9.56 9.02
N LYS A 4 6.30 9.55 8.71
CA LYS A 4 6.90 8.60 7.77
C LYS A 4 6.86 7.23 8.45
N LEU A 5 6.00 6.33 7.96
CA LEU A 5 6.04 4.94 8.42
C LEU A 5 7.44 4.40 8.17
N GLY A 6 8.10 3.95 9.23
CA GLY A 6 9.41 3.33 9.19
C GLY A 6 9.35 1.90 8.69
N LEU A 7 8.80 1.69 7.48
CA LEU A 7 8.85 0.41 6.79
C LEU A 7 10.01 0.45 5.80
N GLY A 8 11.17 -0.01 6.26
CA GLY A 8 12.39 -0.01 5.47
C GLY A 8 12.23 -0.80 4.17
N ASN A 9 12.59 -0.17 3.04
CA ASN A 9 12.77 -0.83 1.74
C ASN A 9 11.53 -1.55 1.14
N GLU A 10 10.32 -1.26 1.63
CA GLU A 10 9.07 -1.94 1.19
C GLU A 10 8.35 -1.20 0.06
N ASP A 11 8.42 0.13 0.05
CA ASP A 11 7.90 0.99 -1.03
C ASP A 11 8.48 0.57 -2.40
N GLY A 12 9.77 0.21 -2.42
CA GLY A 12 10.46 -0.28 -3.62
C GLY A 12 10.04 -1.68 -4.07
N LYS A 13 9.51 -2.51 -3.16
CA LYS A 13 9.06 -3.88 -3.48
C LYS A 13 7.67 -3.88 -4.10
N ALA A 14 6.75 -3.07 -3.58
CA ALA A 14 5.40 -2.91 -4.17
C ALA A 14 5.49 -2.39 -5.62
N ALA A 15 6.31 -1.37 -5.86
CA ALA A 15 6.61 -0.89 -7.22
C ALA A 15 7.33 -1.96 -8.08
N GLY A 16 8.16 -2.80 -7.46
CA GLY A 16 8.81 -3.94 -8.13
C GLY A 16 7.84 -5.01 -8.63
N TYR A 17 6.77 -5.30 -7.89
CA TYR A 17 5.69 -6.19 -8.33
C TYR A 17 4.83 -5.55 -9.44
N ALA A 18 4.65 -4.23 -9.41
CA ALA A 18 3.86 -3.48 -10.41
C ALA A 18 4.57 -3.31 -11.77
N LYS A 19 5.90 -3.44 -11.83
CA LYS A 19 6.67 -3.38 -13.10
C LYS A 19 6.48 -4.57 -14.03
N SER A 20 5.62 -5.53 -13.69
CA SER A 20 5.13 -6.52 -14.65
C SER A 20 4.09 -5.86 -15.56
N PRO A 21 4.36 -5.69 -16.87
CA PRO A 21 3.60 -4.81 -17.78
C PRO A 21 2.19 -5.33 -18.17
N THR A 22 1.57 -6.18 -17.36
CA THR A 22 0.33 -6.88 -17.73
C THR A 22 -0.90 -6.46 -16.91
N PHE A 23 -0.73 -5.67 -15.84
CA PHE A 23 -1.83 -5.34 -14.94
C PHE A 23 -2.10 -3.85 -14.86
N ASP A 24 -3.29 -3.43 -15.28
CA ASP A 24 -3.76 -2.04 -15.17
C ASP A 24 -4.17 -1.68 -13.74
N THR A 25 -4.37 -2.69 -12.87
CA THR A 25 -4.72 -2.50 -11.46
C THR A 25 -4.11 -3.59 -10.60
N VAL A 26 -3.53 -3.21 -9.46
CA VAL A 26 -2.96 -4.10 -8.45
C VAL A 26 -3.57 -3.77 -7.09
N THR A 27 -4.09 -4.78 -6.40
CA THR A 27 -4.57 -4.64 -5.02
C THR A 27 -3.62 -5.31 -4.05
N LEU A 28 -3.15 -4.57 -3.04
CA LEU A 28 -2.32 -5.07 -1.95
C LEU A 28 -3.14 -5.10 -0.66
N ALA A 29 -3.37 -6.28 -0.11
CA ALA A 29 -3.93 -6.44 1.23
C ALA A 29 -2.80 -6.59 2.24
N VAL A 30 -2.74 -5.70 3.23
CA VAL A 30 -1.67 -5.67 4.24
C VAL A 30 -2.29 -5.89 5.62
N PHE A 31 -1.85 -6.91 6.33
CA PHE A 31 -2.29 -7.20 7.70
C PHE A 31 -1.44 -6.44 8.70
N ILE A 32 -2.07 -5.60 9.51
CA ILE A 32 -1.38 -4.68 10.43
C ILE A 32 -1.89 -4.94 11.85
N PRO A 33 -1.00 -5.19 12.83
CA PRO A 33 -1.37 -5.44 14.22
C PRO A 33 -1.65 -4.12 14.93
N VAL A 34 -2.68 -3.40 14.48
CA VAL A 34 -3.16 -2.16 15.09
C VAL A 34 -4.68 -2.24 15.24
N GLU A 35 -5.17 -1.78 16.39
CA GLU A 35 -6.61 -1.79 16.68
C GLU A 35 -7.31 -0.50 16.23
N ASP A 36 -6.52 0.56 15.97
CA ASP A 36 -7.05 1.87 15.61
C ASP A 36 -7.48 1.92 14.12
N GLU A 37 -8.79 1.94 13.91
CA GLU A 37 -9.41 2.05 12.58
C GLU A 37 -9.03 3.36 11.85
N ALA A 38 -8.73 4.45 12.57
CA ALA A 38 -8.26 5.69 11.94
C ALA A 38 -6.86 5.53 11.35
N VAL A 39 -6.01 4.73 12.00
CA VAL A 39 -4.68 4.36 11.48
C VAL A 39 -4.83 3.47 10.26
N LEU A 40 -5.68 2.43 10.32
CA LEU A 40 -5.94 1.53 9.17
C LEU A 40 -6.50 2.28 7.96
N SER A 41 -7.43 3.22 8.18
CA SER A 41 -7.99 4.02 7.10
C SER A 41 -6.95 4.95 6.47
N THR A 42 -6.01 5.47 7.25
CA THR A 42 -4.92 6.32 6.72
C THR A 42 -3.92 5.51 5.89
N LEU A 43 -3.76 4.23 6.21
CA LEU A 43 -2.87 3.31 5.52
C LEU A 43 -3.52 2.69 4.27
N SER A 44 -4.84 2.73 4.17
CA SER A 44 -5.53 2.29 2.96
C SER A 44 -5.50 3.42 1.92
N VAL A 45 -4.74 3.23 0.84
CA VAL A 45 -4.50 4.26 -0.18
C VAL A 45 -4.81 3.73 -1.58
N THR A 46 -5.37 4.59 -2.42
CA THR A 46 -5.45 4.35 -3.87
C THR A 46 -4.58 5.39 -4.57
N GLU A 47 -3.62 4.92 -5.34
CA GLU A 47 -2.68 5.79 -6.07
C GLU A 47 -2.41 5.24 -7.47
N VAL A 48 -2.01 6.11 -8.39
CA VAL A 48 -1.57 5.70 -9.73
C VAL A 48 -0.05 5.83 -9.79
N ILE A 49 0.64 4.71 -9.98
CA ILE A 49 2.11 4.64 -10.04
C ILE A 49 2.47 4.07 -11.41
N ASP A 50 3.27 4.80 -12.19
CA ASP A 50 3.70 4.39 -13.55
C ASP A 50 2.53 3.96 -14.47
N GLY A 51 1.36 4.57 -14.33
CA GLY A 51 0.15 4.27 -15.11
C GLY A 51 -0.69 3.09 -14.59
N VAL A 52 -0.22 2.39 -13.55
CA VAL A 52 -0.94 1.30 -12.90
C VAL A 52 -1.72 1.83 -11.70
N ARG A 53 -3.00 1.46 -11.58
CA ARG A 53 -3.79 1.78 -10.40
C ARG A 53 -3.42 0.82 -9.27
N VAL A 54 -2.81 1.33 -8.20
CA VAL A 54 -2.48 0.56 -7.01
C VAL A 54 -3.50 0.87 -5.91
N VAL A 55 -4.10 -0.18 -5.35
CA VAL A 55 -5.04 -0.09 -4.23
C VAL A 55 -4.44 -0.85 -3.05
N MET A 56 -4.00 -0.13 -2.02
CA MET A 56 -3.56 -0.72 -0.75
C MET A 56 -4.72 -0.71 0.24
N VAL A 57 -4.97 -1.86 0.86
CA VAL A 57 -6.01 -2.06 1.88
C VAL A 57 -5.32 -2.57 3.14
N ALA A 58 -5.36 -1.77 4.21
CA ALA A 58 -4.90 -2.19 5.52
C ALA A 58 -6.01 -2.96 6.22
N ILE A 59 -5.68 -4.14 6.73
CA ILE A 59 -6.60 -5.06 7.40
C ILE A 59 -6.06 -5.30 8.81
N ARG A 60 -6.91 -5.13 9.82
CA ARG A 60 -6.55 -5.46 11.21
C ARG A 60 -6.28 -6.96 11.37
N TRP A 61 -5.30 -7.31 12.20
CA TRP A 61 -4.98 -8.68 12.63
C TRP A 61 -4.78 -8.71 14.14
#